data_AF-A0A4Q4BC22-F1
#
_entry.id   AF-A0A4Q4BC22-F1
#
_cell.length_a   1.000
_cell.length_b   1.000
_cell.length_c   1.000
_cell.angle_alpha   90.00
_cell.angle_beta   90.00
_cell.angle_gamma   90.00
#
_symmetry.space_group_name_H-M   'P 1'
#
loop_
_entity.id
_entity.type
_entity.pdbx_description
1 polymer ?
#
loop_
_entity_poly.entity_id
_entity_poly.type
_entity_poly.pdbx_seq_one_letter_code
_entity_poly.pdbx_strand_id
1 'polypeptide(L)'
;VAVAEQLMERLKALETEQSPFDPALKGLEKRGVRYVRPELVAEVDFRAWTADGHLRHASFRGLREDKDAQEVTGEGLPAGAAAEAATNTPPPVRRIKLSHPERVYWPEEGLTKADLADYYTAVWPWIAPHVTGRPLALLRCPDGIDGQQFFQKHEWKGMNAAILRVQDPADAKDPPSLAIADLDGLVALAQSATLETHPWGSTLKDWERPDRIVIDLDPGDGVVWSDLILAAQDVRERLADRGLVGFVKTSGGKGLHVVAPLKPKAAWPEVKAFCHGLAKEMASDEPTLYVSTIAKAKRGGKILVDYLRNQRGATAVAAYSTRARPGAQVSAPLTW
;
A
#
# COMPACT_ATOMS: atom_id res chain seq x y z
N VAL A 1 -7.88 43.88 4.95
CA VAL A 1 -9.03 43.92 5.89
C VAL A 1 -10.33 44.09 5.13
N ALA A 2 -10.52 45.18 4.37
CA ALA A 2 -11.74 45.44 3.58
C ALA A 2 -12.18 44.30 2.61
N VAL A 3 -11.25 43.66 1.89
CA VAL A 3 -11.58 42.59 0.92
C VAL A 3 -12.14 41.33 1.61
N ALA A 4 -11.60 40.96 2.76
CA ALA A 4 -12.05 39.77 3.49
C ALA A 4 -13.43 39.99 4.13
N GLU A 5 -13.70 41.20 4.63
CA GLU A 5 -15.00 41.58 5.19
C GLU A 5 -16.09 41.59 4.11
N GLN A 6 -15.82 42.19 2.95
CA GLN A 6 -16.74 42.18 1.80
C GLN A 6 -17.01 40.77 1.28
N LEU A 7 -15.99 39.92 1.18
CA LEU A 7 -16.16 38.53 0.78
C LEU A 7 -17.01 37.77 1.82
N MET A 8 -16.78 38.00 3.11
CA MET A 8 -17.56 37.38 4.18
C MET A 8 -19.04 37.80 4.14
N GLU A 9 -19.36 39.06 3.84
CA GLU A 9 -20.74 39.51 3.65
C GLU A 9 -21.42 38.81 2.47
N ARG A 10 -20.74 38.73 1.32
CA ARG A 10 -21.26 38.02 0.14
C ARG A 10 -21.46 36.52 0.42
N LEU A 11 -20.51 35.87 1.11
CA LEU A 11 -20.61 34.45 1.46
C LEU A 11 -21.73 34.15 2.46
N LYS A 12 -21.95 35.02 3.46
CA LYS A 12 -23.07 34.87 4.41
C LYS A 12 -24.44 34.89 3.73
N ALA A 13 -24.62 35.72 2.71
CA ALA A 13 -25.87 35.76 1.93
C ALA A 13 -26.11 34.49 1.08
N LEU A 14 -25.06 33.69 0.90
CA LEU A 14 -25.11 32.44 0.14
C LEU A 14 -25.09 31.20 1.03
N GLU A 15 -25.07 31.34 2.36
CA GLU A 15 -25.00 30.22 3.30
C GLU A 15 -26.17 29.24 3.09
N THR A 16 -25.87 27.95 3.11
CA THR A 16 -26.83 26.86 2.91
C THR A 16 -26.54 25.71 3.86
N GLU A 17 -27.57 24.97 4.27
CA GLU A 17 -27.40 23.77 5.09
C GLU A 17 -27.05 22.53 4.26
N GLN A 18 -27.38 22.54 2.96
CA GLN A 18 -27.12 21.43 2.05
C GLN A 18 -25.71 21.55 1.46
N SER A 19 -24.98 20.42 1.44
CA SER A 19 -23.65 20.38 0.82
C SER A 19 -23.79 20.56 -0.70
N PRO A 20 -23.08 21.51 -1.33
CA PRO A 20 -23.08 21.67 -2.78
C PRO A 20 -22.14 20.67 -3.49
N PHE A 21 -21.44 19.81 -2.74
CA PHE A 21 -20.51 18.81 -3.27
C PHE A 21 -21.21 17.45 -3.44
N ASP A 22 -20.89 16.75 -4.53
CA ASP A 22 -21.26 15.36 -4.77
C ASP A 22 -19.98 14.52 -5.02
N PRO A 23 -19.63 13.54 -4.15
CA PRO A 23 -20.34 13.18 -2.92
C PRO A 23 -20.18 14.24 -1.82
N ALA A 24 -21.16 14.32 -0.91
CA ALA A 24 -21.09 15.23 0.24
C ALA A 24 -19.88 14.93 1.14
N LEU A 25 -19.27 15.98 1.71
CA LEU A 25 -18.12 15.86 2.62
C LEU A 25 -18.44 14.95 3.82
N LYS A 26 -17.49 14.08 4.19
CA LYS A 26 -17.65 13.10 5.28
C LYS A 26 -16.62 13.33 6.40
N GLY A 27 -16.97 12.92 7.62
CA GLY A 27 -16.02 12.87 8.74
C GLY A 27 -15.44 14.24 9.16
N LEU A 28 -14.12 14.32 9.28
CA LEU A 28 -13.39 15.52 9.73
C LEU A 28 -13.51 16.69 8.73
N GLU A 29 -13.70 16.40 7.43
CA GLU A 29 -13.86 17.41 6.39
C GLU A 29 -15.12 18.25 6.57
N LYS A 30 -16.13 17.75 7.31
CA LYS A 30 -17.35 18.49 7.62
C LYS A 30 -17.18 19.42 8.82
N ARG A 31 -16.18 19.20 9.68
CA ARG A 31 -16.06 19.94 10.95
C ARG A 31 -15.62 21.38 10.69
N GLY A 32 -16.47 22.33 11.08
CA GLY A 32 -16.18 23.76 10.96
C GLY A 32 -16.38 24.34 9.56
N VAL A 33 -16.92 23.55 8.61
CA VAL A 33 -17.26 24.03 7.28
C VAL A 33 -18.61 24.74 7.29
N ARG A 34 -18.67 25.89 6.62
CA ARG A 34 -19.92 26.57 6.27
C ARG A 34 -20.13 26.40 4.78
N TYR A 35 -21.24 25.77 4.39
CA TYR A 35 -21.56 25.65 2.98
C TYR A 35 -22.17 26.93 2.47
N VAL A 36 -21.82 27.27 1.23
CA VAL A 36 -22.44 28.36 0.48
C VAL A 36 -22.91 27.82 -0.86
N ARG A 37 -23.92 28.46 -1.45
CA ARG A 37 -24.33 28.16 -2.83
C ARG A 37 -23.17 28.47 -3.79
N PRO A 38 -22.89 27.59 -4.77
CA PRO A 38 -21.75 27.72 -5.69
C PRO A 38 -22.03 28.77 -6.78
N GLU A 39 -22.26 30.01 -6.39
CA GLU A 39 -22.63 31.12 -7.28
C GLU A 39 -21.46 32.07 -7.57
N LEU A 40 -20.42 32.08 -6.73
CA LEU A 40 -19.27 32.97 -6.91
C LEU A 40 -18.09 32.21 -7.53
N VAL A 41 -17.43 32.83 -8.51
CA VAL A 41 -16.19 32.32 -9.11
C VAL A 41 -15.00 33.03 -8.49
N ALA A 42 -14.01 32.25 -8.04
CA ALA A 42 -12.77 32.78 -7.48
C ALA A 42 -11.57 32.34 -8.33
N GLU A 43 -10.62 33.26 -8.48
CA GLU A 43 -9.28 32.92 -8.94
C GLU A 43 -8.45 32.49 -7.72
N VAL A 44 -7.83 31.32 -7.84
CA VAL A 44 -7.09 30.67 -6.76
C VAL A 44 -5.77 30.16 -7.32
N ASP A 45 -4.66 30.56 -6.70
CA ASP A 45 -3.37 29.91 -6.92
C ASP A 45 -3.26 28.69 -6.04
N PHE A 46 -2.81 27.56 -6.57
CA PHE A 46 -2.63 26.33 -5.82
C PHE A 46 -1.46 25.53 -6.36
N ARG A 47 -0.91 24.61 -5.54
CA ARG A 47 0.25 23.80 -5.93
C ARG A 47 -0.13 22.52 -6.68
N ALA A 48 -1.24 21.89 -6.32
CA ALA A 48 -1.68 20.62 -6.89
C ALA A 48 -3.14 20.31 -6.54
N TRP A 49 -3.77 19.46 -7.35
CA TRP A 49 -5.00 18.75 -6.98
C TRP A 49 -4.69 17.52 -6.12
N THR A 50 -5.55 17.20 -5.16
CA THR A 50 -5.56 15.87 -4.52
C THR A 50 -6.20 14.85 -5.46
N ALA A 51 -5.96 13.56 -5.20
CA ALA A 51 -6.66 12.48 -5.90
C ALA A 51 -8.19 12.56 -5.72
N ASP A 52 -8.63 13.14 -4.60
CA ASP A 52 -10.05 13.34 -4.25
C ASP A 52 -10.62 14.67 -4.77
N GLY A 53 -9.88 15.42 -5.60
CA GLY A 53 -10.38 16.63 -6.26
C GLY A 53 -10.31 17.92 -5.42
N HIS A 54 -9.49 17.97 -4.37
CA HIS A 54 -9.29 19.17 -3.54
C HIS A 54 -8.02 19.95 -3.91
N LEU A 55 -8.03 21.28 -3.72
CA LEU A 55 -6.86 22.13 -3.95
C LEU A 55 -5.87 22.06 -2.77
N ARG A 56 -4.58 21.86 -3.04
CA ARG A 56 -3.49 21.91 -2.03
C ARG A 56 -2.72 23.23 -2.07
N HIS A 57 -2.48 23.81 -0.90
CA HIS A 57 -1.82 25.11 -0.73
C HIS A 57 -2.52 26.23 -1.53
N ALA A 58 -3.86 26.27 -1.44
CA ALA A 58 -4.67 27.26 -2.12
C ALA A 58 -4.48 28.66 -1.51
N SER A 59 -4.35 29.66 -2.37
CA SER A 59 -4.30 31.08 -2.01
C SER A 59 -5.33 31.83 -2.87
N PHE A 60 -6.29 32.46 -2.21
CA PHE A 60 -7.31 33.28 -2.87
C PHE A 60 -6.66 34.52 -3.50
N ARG A 61 -6.91 34.74 -4.80
CA ARG A 61 -6.43 35.90 -5.55
C ARG A 61 -7.50 36.97 -5.72
N GLY A 62 -8.75 36.57 -5.99
CA GLY A 62 -9.86 37.50 -6.17
C GLY A 62 -11.13 36.79 -6.65
N LEU A 63 -12.25 37.51 -6.67
CA LEU A 63 -13.47 37.05 -7.35
C LEU A 63 -13.43 37.43 -8.83
N ARG A 64 -13.97 36.56 -9.67
CA ARG A 64 -14.17 36.80 -11.09
C ARG A 64 -15.64 37.05 -11.36
N GLU A 65 -15.97 38.28 -11.72
CA GLU A 65 -17.34 38.69 -12.07
C GLU A 65 -17.60 38.52 -13.59
N ASP A 66 -16.56 38.18 -14.35
CA ASP A 66 -16.59 38.04 -15.80
C ASP A 66 -16.87 36.61 -16.28
N LYS A 67 -17.08 35.66 -15.36
CA LYS A 67 -17.33 34.24 -15.67
C LYS A 67 -18.50 33.71 -14.85
N ASP A 68 -19.42 33.00 -15.50
CA ASP A 68 -20.52 32.32 -14.81
C ASP A 68 -20.00 31.08 -14.08
N ALA A 69 -20.52 30.81 -12.88
CA ALA A 69 -20.14 29.64 -12.09
C ALA A 69 -20.41 28.31 -12.81
N GLN A 70 -21.46 28.24 -13.65
CA GLN A 70 -21.77 27.06 -14.45
C GLN A 70 -20.77 26.81 -15.59
N GLU A 71 -20.02 27.83 -16.01
CA GLU A 71 -18.99 27.73 -17.05
C GLU A 71 -17.62 27.30 -16.48
N VAL A 72 -17.50 27.13 -15.16
CA VAL A 72 -16.28 26.67 -14.51
C VAL A 72 -16.23 25.13 -14.54
N THR A 73 -15.56 24.59 -15.56
CA THR A 73 -15.25 23.15 -15.66
C THR A 73 -13.89 22.84 -15.02
N GLY A 74 -13.74 21.67 -14.41
CA GLY A 74 -12.51 21.27 -13.73
C GLY A 74 -11.29 21.18 -14.65
N GLU A 75 -10.27 22.01 -14.39
CA GLU A 75 -8.96 21.91 -15.02
C GLU A 75 -8.12 20.83 -14.34
N GLY A 76 -8.15 19.60 -14.85
CA GLY A 76 -7.09 18.61 -14.62
C GLY A 76 -7.29 17.63 -13.46
N LEU A 77 -8.10 16.60 -13.70
CA LEU A 77 -7.69 15.23 -13.45
C LEU A 77 -7.66 14.54 -14.81
N PRO A 78 -6.57 13.90 -15.27
CA PRO A 78 -6.67 12.97 -16.38
C PRO A 78 -7.39 11.71 -15.87
N ALA A 79 -8.71 11.82 -15.68
CA ALA A 79 -9.60 10.69 -15.55
C ALA A 79 -9.74 10.06 -16.94
N GLY A 80 -8.75 9.25 -17.33
CA GLY A 80 -8.78 8.56 -18.62
C GLY A 80 -7.47 7.91 -19.05
N ALA A 81 -6.32 8.51 -18.73
CA ALA A 81 -5.03 8.03 -19.26
C ALA A 81 -4.58 6.65 -18.70
N ALA A 82 -5.04 6.27 -17.51
CA ALA A 82 -4.77 4.95 -16.95
C ALA A 82 -5.74 3.86 -17.46
N ALA A 83 -6.94 4.24 -17.92
CA ALA A 83 -7.94 3.31 -18.45
C ALA A 83 -7.71 3.02 -19.94
N GLU A 84 -7.25 4.00 -20.72
CA GLU A 84 -7.00 3.84 -22.16
C GLU A 84 -5.66 3.13 -22.48
N ALA A 85 -4.66 3.19 -21.60
CA ALA A 85 -3.41 2.44 -21.80
C ALA A 85 -3.55 0.92 -21.56
N ALA A 86 -4.63 0.48 -20.90
CA ALA A 86 -4.85 -0.93 -20.57
C ALA A 86 -5.50 -1.74 -21.71
N THR A 87 -6.04 -1.10 -22.76
CA THR A 87 -6.87 -1.79 -23.77
C THR A 87 -6.10 -2.38 -24.95
N ASN A 88 -4.79 -2.11 -25.08
CA ASN A 88 -3.97 -2.59 -26.21
C ASN A 88 -2.81 -3.52 -25.83
N THR A 89 -2.68 -3.92 -24.56
CA THR A 89 -1.71 -4.95 -24.18
C THR A 89 -2.40 -6.31 -24.22
N PRO A 90 -1.93 -7.27 -25.04
CA PRO A 90 -2.49 -8.62 -25.02
C PRO A 90 -2.41 -9.17 -23.59
N PRO A 91 -3.42 -9.92 -23.14
CA PRO A 91 -3.46 -10.44 -21.77
C PRO A 91 -2.18 -11.23 -21.49
N PRO A 92 -1.61 -11.10 -20.29
CA PRO A 92 -0.39 -11.82 -19.93
C PRO A 92 -0.59 -13.32 -20.11
N VAL A 93 0.34 -13.97 -20.82
CA VAL A 93 0.30 -15.42 -21.07
C VAL A 93 1.41 -16.09 -20.28
N ARG A 94 1.02 -17.00 -19.38
CA ARG A 94 1.96 -17.90 -18.69
C ARG A 94 2.37 -19.07 -19.58
N ARG A 95 3.62 -19.52 -19.47
CA ARG A 95 4.18 -20.67 -20.21
C ARG A 95 4.49 -21.87 -19.33
N ILE A 96 4.49 -21.67 -18.01
CA ILE A 96 4.73 -22.74 -17.04
C ILE A 96 3.59 -23.78 -17.05
N LYS A 97 3.95 -25.04 -17.28
CA LYS A 97 3.04 -26.18 -17.14
C LYS A 97 2.85 -26.51 -15.65
N LEU A 98 1.60 -26.53 -15.19
CA LEU A 98 1.25 -26.94 -13.84
C LEU A 98 1.17 -28.47 -13.74
N SER A 99 1.66 -29.04 -12.65
CA SER A 99 1.39 -30.42 -12.27
C SER A 99 0.42 -30.47 -11.10
N HIS A 100 -0.50 -31.44 -11.11
CA HIS A 100 -1.61 -31.51 -10.16
C HIS A 100 -2.35 -30.15 -10.03
N PRO A 101 -2.81 -29.56 -11.16
CA PRO A 101 -3.52 -28.28 -11.15
C PRO A 101 -4.76 -28.29 -10.23
N GLU A 102 -5.41 -29.44 -10.09
CA GLU A 102 -6.56 -29.68 -9.23
C GLU A 102 -6.26 -29.71 -7.72
N ARG A 103 -4.98 -29.65 -7.33
CA ARG A 103 -4.60 -29.66 -5.92
C ARG A 103 -5.22 -28.47 -5.21
N VAL A 104 -6.04 -28.75 -4.20
CA VAL A 104 -6.71 -27.75 -3.36
C VAL A 104 -5.71 -27.14 -2.38
N TYR A 105 -5.65 -25.81 -2.33
CA TYR A 105 -4.83 -25.07 -1.37
C TYR A 105 -5.64 -24.41 -0.28
N TRP A 106 -6.88 -24.02 -0.57
CA TRP A 106 -7.84 -23.44 0.37
C TRP A 106 -9.12 -24.29 0.37
N PRO A 107 -9.24 -25.27 1.28
CA PRO A 107 -10.32 -26.25 1.23
C PRO A 107 -11.73 -25.68 1.40
N GLU A 108 -11.92 -24.70 2.30
CA GLU A 108 -13.22 -24.07 2.52
C GLU A 108 -13.70 -23.30 1.28
N GLU A 109 -12.79 -22.63 0.58
CA GLU A 109 -13.08 -21.90 -0.66
C GLU A 109 -13.06 -22.79 -1.92
N GLY A 110 -12.57 -24.03 -1.81
CA GLY A 110 -12.37 -24.93 -2.93
C GLY A 110 -11.31 -24.46 -3.94
N LEU A 111 -10.43 -23.52 -3.57
CA LEU A 111 -9.46 -22.93 -4.50
C LEU A 111 -8.23 -23.82 -4.69
N THR A 112 -7.84 -23.98 -5.94
CA THR A 112 -6.82 -24.91 -6.39
C THR A 112 -5.51 -24.21 -6.79
N LYS A 113 -4.49 -25.02 -7.10
CA LYS A 113 -3.25 -24.53 -7.71
C LYS A 113 -3.50 -23.82 -9.04
N ALA A 114 -4.42 -24.33 -9.86
CA ALA A 114 -4.78 -23.70 -11.12
C ALA A 114 -5.36 -22.29 -10.87
N ASP A 115 -6.28 -22.16 -9.92
CA ASP A 115 -6.90 -20.88 -9.57
C ASP A 115 -5.86 -19.87 -9.07
N LEU A 116 -4.89 -20.31 -8.26
CA LEU A 116 -3.80 -19.45 -7.81
C LEU A 116 -2.93 -18.96 -8.98
N ALA A 117 -2.62 -19.84 -9.94
CA ALA A 117 -1.85 -19.47 -11.13
C ALA A 117 -2.66 -18.53 -12.05
N ASP A 118 -3.96 -18.76 -12.20
CA ASP A 118 -4.88 -17.88 -12.94
C ASP A 118 -4.98 -16.51 -12.30
N TYR A 119 -5.13 -16.46 -10.98
CA TYR A 119 -5.10 -15.21 -10.21
C TYR A 119 -3.82 -14.43 -10.46
N TYR A 120 -2.64 -15.05 -10.28
CA TYR A 120 -1.36 -14.35 -10.50
C TYR A 120 -1.13 -13.95 -11.96
N THR A 121 -1.68 -14.69 -12.91
CA THR A 121 -1.68 -14.31 -14.33
C THR A 121 -2.52 -13.05 -14.53
N ALA A 122 -3.74 -13.02 -13.99
CA ALA A 122 -4.64 -11.88 -14.09
C ALA A 122 -4.09 -10.62 -13.41
N VAL A 123 -3.47 -10.75 -12.23
CA VAL A 123 -2.93 -9.59 -11.49
C VAL A 123 -1.49 -9.22 -11.86
N TRP A 124 -0.88 -9.91 -12.84
CA TRP A 124 0.51 -9.70 -13.24
C TRP A 124 0.89 -8.23 -13.43
N PRO A 125 0.11 -7.41 -14.18
CA PRO A 125 0.48 -6.00 -14.42
C PRO A 125 0.62 -5.19 -13.13
N TRP A 126 -0.11 -5.55 -12.07
CA TRP A 126 -0.08 -4.83 -10.80
C TRP A 126 0.88 -5.44 -9.79
N ILE A 127 1.05 -6.76 -9.73
CA ILE A 127 1.97 -7.40 -8.78
C ILE A 127 3.44 -7.28 -9.21
N ALA A 128 3.74 -7.30 -10.51
CA ALA A 128 5.10 -7.37 -11.03
C ALA A 128 6.08 -6.34 -10.43
N PRO A 129 5.72 -5.03 -10.29
CA PRO A 129 6.61 -4.03 -9.70
C PRO A 129 6.98 -4.30 -8.23
N HIS A 130 6.21 -5.13 -7.53
CA HIS A 130 6.40 -5.41 -6.12
C HIS A 130 7.26 -6.65 -5.86
N VAL A 131 7.33 -7.60 -6.80
CA VAL A 131 7.97 -8.91 -6.59
C VAL A 131 9.16 -9.19 -7.52
N THR A 132 9.26 -8.51 -8.67
CA THR A 132 10.35 -8.75 -9.64
C THR A 132 11.65 -8.09 -9.19
N GLY A 133 12.77 -8.76 -9.48
CA GLY A 133 14.10 -8.22 -9.23
C GLY A 133 14.37 -7.93 -7.75
N ARG A 134 13.81 -8.75 -6.85
CA ARG A 134 14.00 -8.64 -5.39
C ARG A 134 14.34 -10.02 -4.81
N PRO A 135 15.18 -10.08 -3.76
CA PRO A 135 15.28 -11.30 -2.96
C PRO A 135 13.93 -11.58 -2.29
N LEU A 136 13.52 -12.85 -2.26
CA LEU A 136 12.23 -13.30 -1.79
C LEU A 136 12.37 -14.30 -0.63
N ALA A 137 11.50 -14.17 0.36
CA ALA A 137 11.12 -15.25 1.24
C ALA A 137 9.74 -15.78 0.83
N LEU A 138 9.62 -17.10 0.70
CA LEU A 138 8.42 -17.75 0.20
C LEU A 138 7.77 -18.54 1.34
N LEU A 139 6.48 -18.31 1.61
CA LEU A 139 5.73 -19.24 2.46
C LEU A 139 5.13 -20.34 1.56
N ARG A 140 5.63 -21.56 1.74
CA ARG A 140 5.20 -22.72 0.96
C ARG A 140 4.26 -23.61 1.77
N CYS A 141 3.20 -24.05 1.11
CA CYS A 141 2.17 -24.92 1.67
C CYS A 141 1.90 -26.08 0.69
N PRO A 142 2.77 -27.11 0.63
CA PRO A 142 2.69 -28.18 -0.37
C PRO A 142 1.33 -28.86 -0.44
N ASP A 143 0.68 -29.04 0.71
CA ASP A 143 -0.60 -29.73 0.86
C ASP A 143 -1.74 -28.77 1.26
N GLY A 144 -1.59 -27.48 0.94
CA GLY A 144 -2.56 -26.44 1.29
C GLY A 144 -2.41 -25.89 2.70
N ILE A 145 -3.31 -24.98 3.07
CA ILE A 145 -3.23 -24.22 4.34
C ILE A 145 -3.40 -25.10 5.59
N ASP A 146 -4.03 -26.26 5.48
CA ASP A 146 -4.22 -27.19 6.59
C ASP A 146 -3.03 -28.15 6.79
N GLY A 147 -2.09 -28.16 5.84
CA GLY A 147 -0.90 -29.00 5.85
C GLY A 147 0.34 -28.29 6.41
N GLN A 148 1.51 -28.80 6.03
CA GLN A 148 2.78 -28.19 6.42
C GLN A 148 2.94 -26.81 5.81
N GLN A 149 3.33 -25.83 6.63
CA GLN A 149 3.69 -24.47 6.20
C GLN A 149 5.12 -24.16 6.62
N PHE A 150 5.94 -23.69 5.68
CA PHE A 150 7.32 -23.33 5.99
C PHE A 150 7.86 -22.22 5.08
N PHE A 151 8.79 -21.44 5.61
CA PHE A 151 9.49 -20.42 4.83
C PHE A 151 10.67 -21.02 4.07
N GLN A 152 10.80 -20.66 2.79
CA GLN A 152 11.91 -21.03 1.92
C GLN A 152 12.57 -19.75 1.38
N LYS A 153 13.87 -19.60 1.63
CA LYS A 153 14.69 -18.46 1.14
C LYS A 153 15.77 -18.85 0.13
N HIS A 154 16.10 -20.15 0.08
CA HIS A 154 17.18 -20.69 -0.75
C HIS A 154 16.65 -21.78 -1.69
N GLU A 155 17.49 -22.28 -2.57
CA GLU A 155 17.12 -23.31 -3.52
C GLU A 155 16.62 -24.61 -2.86
N TRP A 156 15.87 -25.40 -3.62
CA TRP A 156 15.46 -26.75 -3.25
C TRP A 156 15.59 -27.70 -4.44
N LYS A 157 15.60 -28.99 -4.15
CA LYS A 157 15.68 -30.02 -5.18
C LYS A 157 14.44 -29.96 -6.10
N GLY A 158 14.68 -29.87 -7.40
CA GLY A 158 13.59 -29.79 -8.40
C GLY A 158 12.96 -28.40 -8.55
N MET A 159 13.63 -27.35 -8.07
CA MET A 159 13.22 -25.97 -8.33
C MET A 159 13.14 -25.69 -9.84
N ASN A 160 12.08 -25.00 -10.26
CA ASN A 160 11.87 -24.62 -11.65
C ASN A 160 12.91 -23.59 -12.10
N ALA A 161 13.41 -23.70 -13.33
CA ALA A 161 14.44 -22.82 -13.89
C ALA A 161 14.00 -21.35 -14.07
N ALA A 162 12.69 -21.06 -14.08
CA ALA A 162 12.17 -19.70 -14.08
C ALA A 162 12.35 -18.97 -12.73
N ILE A 163 12.69 -19.70 -11.67
CA ILE A 163 13.03 -19.14 -10.35
C ILE A 163 14.54 -18.91 -10.32
N LEU A 164 14.93 -17.66 -10.09
CA LEU A 164 16.32 -17.25 -10.12
C LEU A 164 17.01 -17.52 -8.79
N ARG A 165 18.29 -17.87 -8.89
CA ARG A 165 19.23 -17.92 -7.76
C ARG A 165 20.09 -16.69 -7.81
N VAL A 166 20.17 -15.95 -6.71
CA VAL A 166 20.92 -14.70 -6.66
C VAL A 166 21.81 -14.69 -5.43
N GLN A 167 23.11 -14.60 -5.67
CA GLN A 167 24.10 -14.50 -4.61
C GLN A 167 24.08 -13.10 -4.01
N ASP A 168 24.11 -13.00 -2.68
CA ASP A 168 24.32 -11.73 -2.00
C ASP A 168 25.76 -11.23 -2.29
N PRO A 169 25.94 -10.05 -2.90
CA PRO A 169 27.27 -9.51 -3.20
C PRO A 169 28.11 -9.23 -1.94
N ALA A 170 27.47 -8.98 -0.79
CA ALA A 170 28.15 -8.70 0.47
C ALA A 170 28.52 -9.97 1.25
N ASP A 171 27.88 -11.10 0.94
CA ASP A 171 28.15 -12.39 1.57
C ASP A 171 28.10 -13.53 0.55
N ALA A 172 29.25 -13.80 -0.07
CA ALA A 172 29.39 -14.88 -1.05
C ALA A 172 29.32 -16.29 -0.44
N LYS A 173 29.32 -16.42 0.90
CA LYS A 173 29.23 -17.72 1.58
C LYS A 173 27.79 -18.07 1.95
N ASP A 174 26.92 -17.08 2.07
CA ASP A 174 25.49 -17.32 2.31
C ASP A 174 24.85 -18.04 1.11
N PRO A 175 23.96 -19.02 1.30
CA PRO A 175 23.33 -19.70 0.17
C PRO A 175 22.51 -18.71 -0.68
N PRO A 176 22.50 -18.86 -2.03
CA PRO A 176 21.80 -17.93 -2.91
C PRO A 176 20.33 -17.70 -2.50
N SER A 177 19.92 -16.44 -2.53
CA SER A 177 18.52 -16.04 -2.36
C SER A 177 17.71 -16.35 -3.61
N LEU A 178 16.39 -16.42 -3.45
CA LEU A 178 15.45 -16.62 -4.55
C LEU A 178 14.96 -15.28 -5.10
N ALA A 179 14.76 -15.20 -6.41
CA ALA A 179 14.13 -14.06 -7.07
C ALA A 179 13.35 -14.50 -8.31
N ILE A 180 12.55 -13.59 -8.85
CA ILE A 180 11.85 -13.77 -10.14
C ILE A 180 12.07 -12.53 -11.02
N ALA A 181 12.05 -12.72 -12.33
CA ALA A 181 12.16 -11.63 -13.30
C ALA A 181 10.84 -11.32 -14.01
N ASP A 182 9.94 -12.30 -14.11
CA ASP A 182 8.75 -12.23 -14.95
C ASP A 182 7.59 -13.09 -14.39
N LEU A 183 6.51 -13.14 -15.16
CA LEU A 183 5.30 -13.90 -14.83
C LEU A 183 5.58 -15.39 -14.70
N ASP A 184 6.42 -15.95 -15.58
CA ASP A 184 6.76 -17.37 -15.53
C ASP A 184 7.47 -17.71 -14.21
N GLY A 185 8.34 -16.82 -13.72
CA GLY A 185 8.89 -16.92 -12.37
C GLY A 185 7.81 -16.97 -11.29
N LEU A 186 6.83 -16.05 -11.32
CA LEU A 186 5.73 -16.01 -10.33
C LEU A 186 4.86 -17.27 -10.38
N VAL A 187 4.49 -17.74 -11.58
CA VAL A 187 3.70 -18.96 -11.74
C VAL A 187 4.51 -20.20 -11.33
N ALA A 188 5.82 -20.20 -11.55
CA ALA A 188 6.70 -21.25 -11.06
C ALA A 188 6.74 -21.31 -9.51
N LEU A 189 6.65 -20.17 -8.83
CA LEU A 189 6.47 -20.13 -7.37
C LEU A 189 5.15 -20.79 -6.96
N ALA A 190 4.03 -20.47 -7.64
CA ALA A 190 2.71 -21.06 -7.39
C ALA A 190 2.71 -22.58 -7.66
N GLN A 191 3.30 -23.03 -8.77
CA GLN A 191 3.52 -24.45 -9.09
C GLN A 191 4.28 -25.19 -7.97
N SER A 192 5.20 -24.48 -7.31
CA SER A 192 6.01 -24.96 -6.19
C SER A 192 5.32 -24.81 -4.82
N ALA A 193 4.00 -24.57 -4.81
CA ALA A 193 3.16 -24.39 -3.64
C ALA A 193 3.49 -23.17 -2.78
N THR A 194 4.02 -22.10 -3.38
CA THR A 194 4.18 -20.82 -2.69
C THR A 194 2.85 -20.11 -2.62
N LEU A 195 2.31 -19.95 -1.41
CA LEU A 195 1.05 -19.22 -1.19
C LEU A 195 1.27 -17.80 -0.70
N GLU A 196 2.47 -17.45 -0.19
CA GLU A 196 2.81 -16.06 0.10
C GLU A 196 4.19 -15.69 -0.44
N THR A 197 4.27 -14.53 -1.10
CA THR A 197 5.53 -13.95 -1.60
C THR A 197 5.92 -12.75 -0.76
N HIS A 198 7.09 -12.82 -0.11
CA HIS A 198 7.59 -11.78 0.79
C HIS A 198 8.90 -11.20 0.23
N PRO A 199 8.84 -10.12 -0.57
CA PRO A 199 10.03 -9.45 -1.08
C PRO A 199 10.76 -8.66 0.02
N TRP A 200 12.06 -8.47 -0.20
CA TRP A 200 12.83 -7.43 0.49
C TRP A 200 12.37 -6.03 0.08
N GLY A 201 12.66 -5.04 0.94
CA GLY A 201 12.44 -3.63 0.64
C GLY A 201 13.48 -3.00 -0.31
N SER A 202 14.52 -3.75 -0.70
CA SER A 202 15.50 -3.37 -1.71
C SER A 202 15.39 -4.24 -2.96
N THR A 203 16.14 -3.90 -4.02
CA THR A 203 16.17 -4.66 -5.27
C THR A 203 17.53 -5.32 -5.47
N LEU A 204 17.63 -6.24 -6.41
CA LEU A 204 18.91 -6.85 -6.79
C LEU A 204 19.93 -5.86 -7.36
N LYS A 205 19.50 -4.66 -7.76
CA LYS A 205 20.38 -3.59 -8.29
C LYS A 205 21.17 -2.89 -7.18
N ASP A 206 20.57 -2.73 -6.01
CA ASP A 206 21.23 -2.18 -4.82
C ASP A 206 20.58 -2.83 -3.59
N TRP A 207 21.29 -3.78 -2.99
CA TRP A 207 20.78 -4.54 -1.85
C TRP A 207 20.79 -3.72 -0.56
N GLU A 208 21.63 -2.69 -0.48
CA GLU A 208 21.91 -1.91 0.73
C GLU A 208 21.08 -0.65 0.86
N ARG A 209 20.53 -0.14 -0.27
CA ARG A 209 19.65 1.03 -0.31
C ARG A 209 18.23 0.63 -0.69
N PRO A 210 17.29 0.54 0.26
CA PRO A 210 15.90 0.21 -0.04
C PRO A 210 15.22 1.29 -0.87
N ASP A 211 14.21 0.86 -1.63
CA ASP A 211 13.36 1.73 -2.44
C ASP A 211 11.94 1.86 -1.86
N ARG A 212 11.72 1.36 -0.65
CA ARG A 212 10.46 1.49 0.08
C ARG A 212 10.63 1.40 1.59
N ILE A 213 9.71 2.04 2.29
CA ILE A 213 9.41 1.85 3.71
C ILE A 213 8.11 1.06 3.84
N VAL A 214 8.02 0.20 4.85
CA VAL A 214 6.79 -0.46 5.28
C VAL A 214 6.62 -0.25 6.78
N ILE A 215 5.57 0.46 7.17
CA ILE A 215 5.08 0.50 8.56
C ILE A 215 3.95 -0.51 8.66
N ASP A 216 4.16 -1.56 9.46
CA ASP A 216 3.21 -2.64 9.66
C ASP A 216 2.42 -2.40 10.95
N LEU A 217 1.11 -2.14 10.80
CA LEU A 217 0.19 -1.83 11.88
C LEU A 217 -0.53 -3.10 12.31
N ASP A 218 -0.17 -3.57 13.48
CA ASP A 218 -0.56 -4.88 14.00
C ASP A 218 -1.48 -4.69 15.23
N PRO A 219 -2.80 -4.92 15.11
CA PRO A 219 -3.71 -4.76 16.23
C PRO A 219 -3.48 -5.85 17.30
N GLY A 220 -3.36 -5.43 18.55
CA GLY A 220 -3.51 -6.30 19.72
C GLY A 220 -4.95 -6.73 19.93
N ASP A 221 -5.16 -7.67 20.86
CA ASP A 221 -6.50 -8.17 21.17
C ASP A 221 -7.37 -7.02 21.72
N GLY A 222 -8.61 -6.93 21.23
CA GLY A 222 -9.59 -5.90 21.62
C GLY A 222 -9.53 -4.60 20.84
N VAL A 223 -8.50 -4.37 20.00
CA VAL A 223 -8.46 -3.21 19.10
C VAL A 223 -9.57 -3.34 18.05
N VAL A 224 -10.41 -2.31 17.92
CA VAL A 224 -11.46 -2.25 16.90
C VAL A 224 -10.90 -1.76 15.56
N TRP A 225 -11.53 -2.15 14.46
CA TRP A 225 -11.06 -1.83 13.11
C TRP A 225 -10.96 -0.33 12.82
N SER A 226 -11.86 0.49 13.40
CA SER A 226 -11.82 1.95 13.27
C SER A 226 -10.51 2.55 13.81
N ASP A 227 -10.00 2.03 14.91
CA ASP A 227 -8.76 2.52 15.53
C ASP A 227 -7.56 2.17 14.65
N LEU A 228 -7.60 1.03 13.97
CA LEU A 228 -6.56 0.65 13.02
C LEU A 228 -6.56 1.53 11.76
N ILE A 229 -7.73 1.95 11.28
CA ILE A 229 -7.83 2.93 10.19
C ILE A 229 -7.25 4.27 10.61
N LEU A 230 -7.61 4.76 11.80
CA LEU A 230 -7.06 6.01 12.34
C LEU A 230 -5.53 5.92 12.50
N ALA A 231 -5.01 4.79 12.95
CA ALA A 231 -3.58 4.55 13.03
C ALA A 231 -2.88 4.61 11.66
N ALA A 232 -3.50 4.08 10.62
CA ALA A 232 -2.97 4.17 9.25
C ALA A 232 -2.98 5.62 8.74
N GLN A 233 -4.01 6.40 9.06
CA GLN A 233 -4.09 7.82 8.72
C GLN A 233 -3.05 8.65 9.48
N ASP A 234 -2.78 8.36 10.76
CA ASP A 234 -1.71 9.00 11.54
C ASP A 234 -0.33 8.74 10.92
N VAL A 235 -0.03 7.49 10.52
CA VAL A 235 1.19 7.18 9.77
C VAL A 235 1.26 7.95 8.45
N ARG A 236 0.14 8.07 7.70
CA ARG A 236 0.08 8.84 6.45
C ARG A 236 0.48 10.29 6.66
N GLU A 237 -0.11 10.94 7.66
CA GLU A 237 0.14 12.35 7.98
C GLU A 237 1.60 12.57 8.38
N ARG A 238 2.13 11.72 9.27
CA ARG A 238 3.54 11.81 9.69
C ARG A 238 4.53 11.60 8.55
N LEU A 239 4.21 10.73 7.59
CA LEU A 239 5.01 10.55 6.37
C LEU A 239 4.91 11.80 5.48
N ALA A 240 3.70 12.35 5.31
CA ALA A 240 3.46 13.54 4.50
C ALA A 240 4.22 14.77 5.03
N ASP A 241 4.23 14.98 6.36
CA ASP A 241 4.98 16.05 7.02
C ASP A 241 6.49 15.96 6.78
N ARG A 242 6.98 14.75 6.49
CA ARG A 242 8.38 14.45 6.17
C ARG A 242 8.64 14.40 4.65
N GLY A 243 7.67 14.84 3.84
CA GLY A 243 7.77 14.90 2.39
C GLY A 243 7.66 13.53 1.70
N LEU A 244 7.16 12.50 2.38
CA LEU A 244 6.94 11.17 1.83
C LEU A 244 5.46 10.95 1.52
N VAL A 245 5.19 10.23 0.43
CA VAL A 245 3.82 9.84 0.08
C VAL A 245 3.56 8.42 0.58
N GLY A 246 2.61 8.26 1.49
CA GLY A 246 2.15 6.95 1.95
C GLY A 246 1.05 6.38 1.06
N PHE A 247 1.08 5.06 0.86
CA PHE A 247 0.04 4.23 0.28
C PHE A 247 -0.38 3.17 1.29
N VAL A 248 -1.66 2.78 1.32
CA VAL A 248 -2.16 1.79 2.27
C VAL A 248 -2.54 0.49 1.56
N LYS A 249 -2.33 -0.63 2.23
CA LYS A 249 -2.85 -1.93 1.83
C LYS A 249 -3.28 -2.74 3.04
N THR A 250 -4.27 -3.60 2.87
CA THR A 250 -4.51 -4.65 3.86
C THR A 250 -3.30 -5.57 3.92
N SER A 251 -2.98 -6.08 5.11
CA SER A 251 -2.00 -7.17 5.21
C SER A 251 -2.54 -8.47 4.57
N GLY A 252 -3.85 -8.58 4.36
CA GLY A 252 -4.56 -9.85 4.18
C GLY A 252 -4.57 -10.68 5.47
N GLY A 253 -4.41 -10.02 6.61
CA GLY A 253 -4.51 -10.61 7.93
C GLY A 253 -5.33 -9.71 8.83
N LYS A 254 -4.83 -9.44 10.05
CA LYS A 254 -5.54 -8.51 10.97
C LYS A 254 -5.07 -7.07 10.83
N GLY A 255 -3.89 -6.84 10.24
CA GLY A 255 -3.21 -5.54 10.20
C GLY A 255 -3.33 -4.79 8.87
N LEU A 256 -2.80 -3.57 8.87
CA LEU A 256 -2.61 -2.72 7.69
C LEU A 256 -1.13 -2.46 7.47
N HIS A 257 -0.70 -2.37 6.21
CA HIS A 257 0.63 -1.83 5.91
C HIS A 257 0.47 -0.44 5.30
N VAL A 258 1.23 0.52 5.83
CA VAL A 258 1.46 1.81 5.15
C VAL A 258 2.83 1.78 4.51
N VAL A 259 2.88 1.97 3.20
CA VAL A 259 4.07 1.83 2.36
C VAL A 259 4.41 3.18 1.74
N ALA A 260 5.67 3.60 1.85
CA ALA A 260 6.15 4.81 1.17
C ALA A 260 7.31 4.47 0.22
N PRO A 261 7.22 4.79 -1.08
CA PRO A 261 8.33 4.59 -2.00
C PRO A 261 9.47 5.57 -1.70
N LEU A 262 10.71 5.10 -1.86
CA LEU A 262 11.92 5.88 -1.68
C LEU A 262 12.73 5.93 -2.97
N LYS A 263 13.44 7.05 -3.17
CA LYS A 263 14.63 7.00 -4.04
C LYS A 263 15.72 6.25 -3.26
N PRO A 264 16.35 5.20 -3.82
CA PRO A 264 17.31 4.36 -3.10
C PRO A 264 18.65 5.10 -2.90
N LYS A 265 18.67 6.04 -1.96
CA LYS A 265 19.83 6.87 -1.60
C LYS A 265 20.33 6.61 -0.19
N ALA A 266 19.40 6.42 0.76
CA ALA A 266 19.70 6.09 2.15
C ALA A 266 19.93 4.59 2.31
N ALA A 267 20.90 4.23 3.16
CA ALA A 267 21.19 2.84 3.49
C ALA A 267 20.23 2.30 4.56
N TRP A 268 20.16 0.97 4.71
CA TRP A 268 19.29 0.32 5.70
C TRP A 268 19.35 0.90 7.12
N PRO A 269 20.53 1.20 7.73
CA PRO A 269 20.56 1.75 9.08
C PRO A 269 19.84 3.10 9.21
N GLU A 270 19.95 3.97 8.20
CA GLU A 270 19.31 5.28 8.18
C GLU A 270 17.80 5.15 8.04
N VAL A 271 17.34 4.28 7.13
CA VAL A 271 15.91 4.02 6.91
C VAL A 271 15.29 3.35 8.13
N LYS A 272 15.99 2.41 8.77
CA LYS A 272 15.55 1.79 10.03
C LYS A 272 15.42 2.83 11.13
N ALA A 273 16.42 3.69 11.30
CA ALA A 273 16.42 4.73 12.33
C ALA A 273 15.25 5.71 12.14
N PHE A 274 14.99 6.12 10.89
CA PHE A 274 13.84 6.95 10.54
C PHE A 274 12.51 6.28 10.94
N CYS A 275 12.29 5.03 10.54
CA CYS A 275 11.03 4.33 10.83
C CYS A 275 10.86 4.05 12.32
N HIS A 276 11.96 3.75 13.02
CA HIS A 276 11.96 3.60 14.48
C HIS A 276 11.60 4.90 15.18
N GLY A 277 12.14 6.04 14.72
CA GLY A 277 11.77 7.38 15.21
C GLY A 277 10.28 7.63 15.10
N LEU A 278 9.71 7.42 13.90
CA LEU A 278 8.27 7.58 13.66
C LEU A 278 7.43 6.68 14.60
N ALA A 279 7.78 5.40 14.72
CA ALA A 279 7.06 4.47 15.59
C ALA A 279 7.16 4.86 17.09
N LYS A 280 8.31 5.37 17.51
CA LYS A 280 8.55 5.84 18.89
C LYS A 280 7.76 7.12 19.18
N GLU A 281 7.72 8.06 18.24
CA GLU A 281 6.92 9.28 18.37
C GLU A 281 5.44 8.94 18.53
N MET A 282 4.87 8.10 17.66
CA MET A 282 3.48 7.64 17.80
C MET A 282 3.22 7.02 19.18
N ALA A 283 4.08 6.09 19.61
CA ALA A 283 3.96 5.46 20.93
C ALA A 283 4.14 6.44 22.11
N SER A 284 4.83 7.57 21.90
CA SER A 284 5.00 8.62 22.91
C SER A 284 3.82 9.58 22.95
N ASP A 285 3.25 9.91 21.78
CA ASP A 285 2.13 10.85 21.65
C ASP A 285 0.83 10.21 22.17
N GLU A 286 0.59 8.93 21.87
CA GLU A 286 -0.60 8.18 22.29
C GLU A 286 -0.23 6.82 22.92
N PRO A 287 0.37 6.80 24.12
CA PRO A 287 0.89 5.58 24.76
C PRO A 287 -0.20 4.59 25.20
N THR A 288 -1.45 5.01 25.23
CA THR A 288 -2.62 4.15 25.51
C THR A 288 -3.06 3.39 24.26
N LEU A 289 -2.77 3.90 23.06
CA LEU A 289 -3.19 3.32 21.78
C LEU A 289 -2.04 2.59 21.06
N TYR A 290 -0.82 3.12 21.14
CA TYR A 290 0.32 2.61 20.37
C TYR A 290 1.42 2.02 21.23
N VAL A 291 2.14 1.06 20.63
CA VAL A 291 3.41 0.54 21.12
C VAL A 291 4.37 0.38 19.96
N SER A 292 5.67 0.56 20.18
CA SER A 292 6.71 0.38 19.15
C SER A 292 7.54 -0.89 19.33
N THR A 293 7.63 -1.44 20.54
CA THR A 293 8.39 -2.67 20.83
C THR A 293 7.77 -3.49 21.98
N ILE A 294 6.71 -4.27 21.71
CA ILE A 294 6.13 -5.22 22.68
C ILE A 294 5.64 -6.49 21.97
N ALA A 295 5.86 -7.66 22.59
CA ALA A 295 5.34 -8.95 22.10
C ALA A 295 3.80 -8.94 22.09
N LYS A 296 3.17 -9.58 21.07
CA LYS A 296 1.72 -9.50 20.82
C LYS A 296 0.84 -9.77 22.05
N ALA A 297 1.16 -10.82 22.82
CA ALA A 297 0.43 -11.21 24.03
C ALA A 297 0.43 -10.15 25.15
N LYS A 298 1.34 -9.17 25.08
CA LYS A 298 1.48 -8.10 26.07
C LYS A 298 0.98 -6.74 25.53
N ARG A 299 0.40 -6.70 24.32
CA ARG A 299 -0.07 -5.45 23.69
C ARG A 299 -1.41 -4.97 24.23
N GLY A 300 -2.27 -5.86 24.74
CA GLY A 300 -3.55 -5.57 25.40
C GLY A 300 -4.26 -4.29 24.96
N GLY A 301 -5.10 -4.35 23.94
CA GLY A 301 -5.85 -3.20 23.43
C GLY A 301 -5.05 -2.17 22.63
N LYS A 302 -3.75 -2.39 22.38
CA LYS A 302 -2.88 -1.46 21.64
C LYS A 302 -2.51 -1.97 20.25
N ILE A 303 -2.19 -1.05 19.36
CA ILE A 303 -1.65 -1.30 18.02
C ILE A 303 -0.13 -1.26 18.08
N LEU A 304 0.53 -2.30 17.58
CA LEU A 304 1.97 -2.25 17.33
C LEU A 304 2.22 -1.47 16.05
N VAL A 305 3.06 -0.46 16.14
CA VAL A 305 3.67 0.21 14.98
C VAL A 305 5.00 -0.49 14.67
N ASP A 306 4.95 -1.57 13.89
CA ASP A 306 6.11 -2.40 13.57
C ASP A 306 6.95 -1.75 12.45
N TYR A 307 8.12 -1.26 12.85
CA TYR A 307 9.10 -0.66 11.95
C TYR A 307 10.16 -1.67 11.47
N LEU A 308 10.15 -2.92 11.95
CA LEU A 308 11.23 -3.90 11.75
C LEU A 308 11.26 -4.50 10.34
N ARG A 309 10.31 -4.12 9.47
CA ARG A 309 10.35 -4.42 8.03
C ARG A 309 11.42 -3.62 7.28
N ASN A 310 11.97 -2.58 7.91
CA ASN A 310 12.86 -1.59 7.31
C ASN A 310 14.33 -1.84 7.66
N GLN A 311 14.79 -3.08 7.55
CA GLN A 311 16.18 -3.46 7.80
C GLN A 311 16.64 -4.51 6.78
N ARG A 312 17.95 -4.61 6.56
CA ARG A 312 18.55 -5.60 5.67
C ARG A 312 18.05 -7.01 6.02
N GLY A 313 17.66 -7.79 5.01
CA GLY A 313 17.16 -9.15 5.23
C GLY A 313 15.69 -9.27 5.64
N ALA A 314 15.05 -8.17 6.05
CA ALA A 314 13.64 -8.19 6.41
C ALA A 314 12.74 -8.21 5.17
N THR A 315 11.60 -8.86 5.32
CA THR A 315 10.60 -9.00 4.28
C THR A 315 9.22 -8.61 4.80
N ALA A 316 8.36 -8.18 3.88
CA ALA A 316 6.94 -7.96 4.13
C ALA A 316 6.15 -8.56 2.98
N VAL A 317 4.94 -9.05 3.25
CA VAL A 317 4.09 -9.64 2.21
C VAL A 317 3.84 -8.64 1.09
N ALA A 318 4.06 -9.07 -0.16
CA ALA A 318 3.90 -8.23 -1.34
C ALA A 318 2.44 -7.77 -1.49
N ALA A 319 2.25 -6.58 -2.03
CA ALA A 319 0.94 -6.20 -2.57
C ALA A 319 0.49 -7.25 -3.59
N TYR A 320 -0.80 -7.60 -3.56
CA TYR A 320 -1.43 -8.65 -4.37
C TYR A 320 -0.94 -10.09 -4.10
N SER A 321 -0.06 -10.33 -3.12
CA SER A 321 0.22 -11.70 -2.68
C SER A 321 -0.99 -12.25 -1.94
N THR A 322 -1.33 -13.51 -2.24
CA THR A 322 -2.26 -14.32 -1.43
C THR A 322 -1.69 -14.56 -0.03
N ARG A 323 -2.56 -15.03 0.87
CA ARG A 323 -2.26 -15.35 2.27
C ARG A 323 -2.60 -16.81 2.57
N ALA A 324 -1.70 -17.52 3.23
CA ALA A 324 -1.87 -18.92 3.61
C ALA A 324 -2.75 -19.06 4.86
N ARG A 325 -4.03 -18.73 4.70
CA ARG A 325 -5.05 -18.75 5.76
C ARG A 325 -6.45 -18.93 5.17
N PRO A 326 -7.45 -19.29 5.98
CA PRO A 326 -8.85 -19.35 5.53
C PRO A 326 -9.31 -18.04 4.89
N GLY A 327 -10.19 -18.12 3.90
CA GLY A 327 -10.69 -16.99 3.12
C GLY A 327 -9.84 -16.60 1.90
N ALA A 328 -8.71 -17.27 1.66
CA ALA A 328 -7.77 -16.99 0.57
C ALA A 328 -7.46 -15.49 0.37
N GLN A 329 -7.35 -14.78 1.49
CA GLN A 329 -7.22 -13.33 1.51
C GLN A 329 -5.96 -12.87 0.78
N VAL A 330 -6.00 -11.63 0.29
CA VAL A 330 -4.90 -11.00 -0.44
C VAL A 330 -4.41 -9.79 0.36
N SER A 331 -3.11 -9.51 0.29
CA SER A 331 -2.60 -8.20 0.73
C SER A 331 -2.95 -7.13 -0.31
N ALA A 332 -4.15 -6.56 -0.19
CA ALA A 332 -4.77 -5.75 -1.22
C ALA A 332 -4.47 -4.26 -1.04
N PRO A 333 -3.86 -3.58 -2.02
CA PRO A 333 -3.79 -2.12 -2.05
C PRO A 333 -5.17 -1.48 -2.01
N LEU A 334 -5.29 -0.37 -1.29
CA LEU A 334 -6.53 0.39 -1.13
C LEU A 334 -6.28 1.88 -1.42
N THR A 335 -7.35 2.60 -1.74
CA THR A 335 -7.37 4.06 -1.57
C THR A 335 -7.39 4.40 -0.08
N TRP A 336 -7.03 5.65 0.25
CA TRP A 336 -7.15 6.17 1.61
C TRP A 336 -8.60 6.31 2.07
#